data_AF-C1N6K7-F1
#
_entry.id   AF-C1N6K7-F1
#
_cell.length_a   1.000
_cell.length_b   1.000
_cell.length_c   1.000
_cell.angle_alpha   90.00
_cell.angle_beta   90.00
_cell.angle_gamma   90.00
#
_symmetry.space_group_name_H-M   'P 1'
#
loop_
_entity.id
_entity.type
_entity.pdbx_description
1 polymer ?
#
loop_
_entity_poly.entity_id
_entity_poly.type
_entity_poly.pdbx_seq_one_letter_code
_entity_poly.pdbx_strand_id
1 'polypeptide(L)'
;MYYTSGTTGNPKGVMLTHEIVGAHAIAACAEMKLHGDDVWAHVAPMFHLVDAFAIYSMTLVGGRHVIVPTFEAGAVIRLIEREGITVTNVGSTMIAIMCHNPLLKTHDLSTLRVVSCGGCPLAPAAVTRAIAIFGCEFFISYGMTECCGKISMSILSDSFRHDNDVQTQLKTICTSGRPFALMDVKVLNPKTRFPVVNAGEEIGEVWVRGSTSFHGYWNRDRRDDDSFDEHGWFNTGDLAVVREDGYITLVDRAKDMILCGGENVYTAEVESALHAHPSVAQAAVFGTPHPVMGEIVNAVVTLRPAAREPGGDGDGDGDVNDDARPRDPKGDILAHCRRTLSGYKVPASVKVVHELPTNASGKILKRKLREQCIGGTLVTRTASAPASVGVDGTTTNASSATRRAFTRQFTRAIEPEVFEPEPLIIDRAHDGASSWALILDDDSAEAEDPAFAAEVVDEILASNPDATRTLFLWSPSPSRSLLSMLTAAAAGSVSRDVRVVVSLIDARDEAQV
;
A
#
# COMPACT_ATOMS: atom_id res chain seq x y z
N MET A 1 21.53 -1.52 0.04
CA MET A 1 20.75 -2.68 -0.47
C MET A 1 19.30 -2.46 -0.09
N TYR A 2 18.36 -2.72 -1.01
CA TYR A 2 16.93 -2.50 -0.77
C TYR A 2 16.15 -3.74 -1.16
N TYR A 3 15.13 -4.11 -0.38
CA TYR A 3 14.32 -5.28 -0.67
C TYR A 3 13.04 -4.92 -1.41
N THR A 4 12.75 -5.64 -2.49
CA THR A 4 11.50 -5.52 -3.25
C THR A 4 10.65 -6.76 -3.05
N SER A 5 9.32 -6.58 -3.05
CA SER A 5 8.37 -7.69 -3.04
C SER A 5 8.43 -8.37 -4.41
N GLY A 6 9.22 -9.44 -4.52
CA GLY A 6 9.34 -10.23 -5.74
C GLY A 6 7.97 -10.73 -6.21
N THR A 7 7.82 -10.95 -7.51
CA THR A 7 6.61 -11.55 -8.12
C THR A 7 6.23 -12.90 -7.51
N THR A 8 7.22 -13.64 -7.00
CA THR A 8 7.08 -14.95 -6.38
C THR A 8 6.76 -14.91 -4.88
N GLY A 9 6.65 -13.72 -4.28
CA GLY A 9 6.41 -13.55 -2.83
C GLY A 9 7.67 -13.54 -1.97
N ASN A 10 8.82 -14.01 -2.49
CA ASN A 10 10.10 -13.91 -1.79
C ASN A 10 10.72 -12.52 -2.01
N PRO A 11 11.23 -11.86 -0.95
CA PRO A 11 11.94 -10.58 -1.09
C PRO A 11 13.15 -10.75 -2.00
N LYS A 12 13.34 -9.83 -2.96
CA LYS A 12 14.57 -9.76 -3.76
C LYS A 12 15.42 -8.58 -3.27
N GLY A 13 16.67 -8.85 -2.87
CA GLY A 13 17.60 -7.82 -2.44
C GLY A 13 18.25 -7.14 -3.64
N VAL A 14 17.91 -5.89 -3.92
CA VAL A 14 18.52 -5.08 -4.98
C VAL A 14 19.85 -4.51 -4.50
N MET A 15 20.93 -4.82 -5.22
CA MET A 15 22.28 -4.32 -4.91
C MET A 15 22.57 -3.02 -5.66
N LEU A 16 22.61 -1.92 -4.92
CA LEU A 16 23.05 -0.61 -5.38
C LEU A 16 24.43 -0.33 -4.77
N THR A 17 25.44 -0.10 -5.63
CA THR A 17 26.79 0.27 -5.20
C THR A 17 26.84 1.77 -4.87
N HIS A 18 27.89 2.22 -4.16
CA HIS A 18 28.10 3.64 -3.93
C HIS A 18 28.24 4.45 -5.23
N GLU A 19 28.84 3.87 -6.26
CA GLU A 19 28.94 4.50 -7.59
C GLU A 19 27.56 4.71 -8.22
N ILE A 20 26.69 3.70 -8.18
CA ILE A 20 25.30 3.79 -8.69
C ILE A 20 24.52 4.89 -7.95
N VAL A 21 24.63 4.92 -6.62
CA VAL A 21 23.96 5.92 -5.78
C VAL A 21 24.50 7.32 -6.04
N GLY A 22 25.83 7.48 -6.17
CA GLY A 22 26.47 8.75 -6.46
C GLY A 22 26.13 9.28 -7.85
N ALA A 23 26.13 8.42 -8.87
CA ALA A 23 25.73 8.77 -10.22
C ALA A 23 24.26 9.24 -10.27
N HIS A 24 23.37 8.51 -9.59
CA HIS A 24 21.97 8.90 -9.48
C HIS A 24 21.83 10.26 -8.77
N ALA A 25 22.57 10.46 -7.68
CA ALA A 25 22.53 11.71 -6.92
C ALA A 25 22.90 12.92 -7.78
N ILE A 26 24.00 12.84 -8.53
CA ILE A 26 24.47 13.88 -9.45
C ILE A 26 23.44 14.16 -10.54
N ALA A 27 22.90 13.11 -11.16
CA ALA A 27 21.89 13.24 -12.20
C ALA A 27 20.61 13.91 -11.67
N ALA A 28 20.16 13.54 -10.47
CA ALA A 28 18.99 14.15 -9.84
C ALA A 28 19.21 15.63 -9.49
N CYS A 29 20.42 16.01 -9.04
CA CYS A 29 20.78 17.40 -8.82
C CYS A 29 20.67 18.22 -10.11
N ALA A 30 21.19 17.69 -11.23
CA ALA A 30 21.12 18.35 -12.53
C ALA A 30 19.68 18.47 -13.05
N GLU A 31 18.93 17.37 -13.04
CA GLU A 31 17.57 17.28 -13.58
C GLU A 31 16.56 18.15 -12.81
N MET A 32 16.63 18.12 -11.48
CA MET A 32 15.72 18.89 -10.61
C MET A 32 16.27 20.28 -10.24
N LYS A 33 17.45 20.63 -10.79
CA LYS A 33 18.17 21.88 -10.48
C LYS A 33 18.32 22.09 -8.96
N LEU A 34 18.75 21.06 -8.24
CA LEU A 34 18.91 21.12 -6.77
C LEU A 34 20.13 21.99 -6.40
N HIS A 35 20.02 22.77 -5.34
CA HIS A 35 21.10 23.62 -4.82
C HIS A 35 21.09 23.69 -3.29
N GLY A 36 22.13 24.30 -2.71
CA GLY A 36 22.35 24.31 -1.25
C GLY A 36 21.30 25.08 -0.43
N ASP A 37 20.50 25.94 -1.06
CA ASP A 37 19.40 26.62 -0.37
C ASP A 37 18.11 25.81 -0.35
N ASP A 38 18.07 24.66 -1.04
CA ASP A 38 16.88 23.82 -1.05
C ASP A 38 16.64 23.15 0.31
N VAL A 39 15.37 23.08 0.69
CA VAL A 39 14.88 22.37 1.87
C VAL A 39 14.01 21.21 1.40
N TRP A 40 14.49 19.99 1.59
CA TRP A 40 13.80 18.78 1.18
C TRP A 40 12.96 18.19 2.30
N ALA A 41 11.66 17.99 2.05
CA ALA A 41 10.81 17.23 2.95
C ALA A 41 10.81 15.74 2.59
N HIS A 42 11.36 14.92 3.48
CA HIS A 42 11.30 13.46 3.44
C HIS A 42 9.94 12.99 3.95
N VAL A 43 8.98 12.93 3.04
CA VAL A 43 7.57 12.63 3.32
C VAL A 43 7.24 11.17 3.06
N ALA A 44 7.83 10.58 2.01
CA ALA A 44 7.61 9.19 1.67
C ALA A 44 8.62 8.28 2.41
N PRO A 45 8.27 7.02 2.69
CA PRO A 45 9.14 6.18 3.49
C PRO A 45 10.51 5.93 2.84
N MET A 46 11.59 6.19 3.57
CA MET A 46 12.97 6.09 3.08
C MET A 46 13.48 4.64 2.94
N PHE A 47 12.69 3.63 3.29
CA PHE A 47 12.96 2.25 2.87
C PHE A 47 12.59 2.02 1.39
N HIS A 48 12.02 3.03 0.73
CA HIS A 48 11.79 3.06 -0.72
C HIS A 48 12.66 4.12 -1.40
N LEU A 49 13.15 3.78 -2.59
CA LEU A 49 13.88 4.69 -3.48
C LEU A 49 13.04 5.84 -4.03
N VAL A 50 11.73 5.86 -3.72
CA VAL A 50 10.88 7.01 -4.04
C VAL A 50 11.38 8.27 -3.34
N ASP A 51 11.95 8.16 -2.14
CA ASP A 51 12.47 9.31 -1.38
C ASP A 51 13.91 9.11 -0.91
N ALA A 52 14.35 7.87 -0.71
CA ALA A 52 15.70 7.58 -0.21
C ALA A 52 16.82 8.10 -1.13
N PHE A 53 16.57 8.22 -2.44
CA PHE A 53 17.56 8.78 -3.37
C PHE A 53 17.92 10.23 -3.01
N ALA A 54 16.95 10.99 -2.50
CA ALA A 54 17.10 12.41 -2.21
C ALA A 54 18.01 12.67 -1.00
N ILE A 55 18.20 11.68 -0.12
CA ILE A 55 19.18 11.73 0.96
C ILE A 55 20.55 12.10 0.37
N TYR A 56 20.95 11.39 -0.69
CA TYR A 56 22.25 11.57 -1.32
C TYR A 56 22.32 12.84 -2.16
N SER A 57 21.28 13.13 -2.96
CA SER A 57 21.24 14.34 -3.79
C SER A 57 21.27 15.63 -2.98
N MET A 58 20.49 15.69 -1.89
CA MET A 58 20.42 16.89 -1.05
C MET A 58 21.68 17.07 -0.20
N THR A 59 22.23 15.98 0.34
CA THR A 59 23.53 16.04 1.02
C THR A 59 24.65 16.49 0.07
N LEU A 60 24.62 16.06 -1.19
CA LEU A 60 25.62 16.45 -2.20
C LEU A 60 25.64 17.96 -2.47
N VAL A 61 24.47 18.62 -2.50
CA VAL A 61 24.38 20.07 -2.71
C VAL A 61 24.48 20.88 -1.42
N GLY A 62 24.57 20.23 -0.26
CA GLY A 62 24.58 20.87 1.05
C GLY A 62 23.22 21.41 1.50
N GLY A 63 22.12 20.89 0.94
CA GLY A 63 20.76 21.31 1.25
C GLY A 63 20.27 20.80 2.61
N ARG A 64 19.14 21.37 3.07
CA ARG A 64 18.54 21.03 4.37
C ARG A 64 17.57 19.85 4.22
N HIS A 65 17.68 18.87 5.12
CA HIS A 65 16.74 17.75 5.22
C HIS A 65 15.71 18.01 6.32
N VAL A 66 14.43 17.82 6.03
CA VAL A 66 13.33 17.84 6.99
C VAL A 66 12.60 16.51 6.91
N ILE A 67 12.51 15.79 8.03
CA ILE A 67 11.98 14.42 8.06
C ILE A 67 10.68 14.40 8.86
N VAL A 68 9.65 13.74 8.33
CA VAL A 68 8.44 13.41 9.09
C VAL A 68 8.45 11.94 9.49
N PRO A 69 8.04 11.57 10.72
CA PRO A 69 7.98 10.17 11.13
C PRO A 69 6.97 9.35 10.30
N THR A 70 5.81 9.95 10.04
CA THR A 70 4.70 9.33 9.31
C THR A 70 4.01 10.38 8.45
N PHE A 71 3.49 9.96 7.30
CA PHE A 71 2.70 10.83 6.43
C PHE A 71 1.34 11.14 7.05
N GLU A 72 1.08 12.43 7.29
CA GLU A 72 -0.24 12.99 7.56
C GLU A 72 -0.36 14.27 6.72
N ALA A 73 -1.34 14.35 5.83
CA ALA A 73 -1.39 15.39 4.81
C ALA A 73 -1.44 16.80 5.39
N GLY A 74 -2.20 17.02 6.47
CA GLY A 74 -2.27 18.30 7.15
C GLY A 74 -0.97 18.70 7.82
N ALA A 75 -0.26 17.74 8.44
CA ALA A 75 1.03 17.95 9.06
C ALA A 75 2.08 18.31 8.01
N VAL A 76 2.07 17.64 6.85
CA VAL A 76 2.96 17.96 5.72
C VAL A 76 2.65 19.36 5.18
N ILE A 77 1.39 19.73 5.01
CA ILE A 77 1.01 21.10 4.56
C ILE A 77 1.50 22.17 5.54
N ARG A 78 1.29 21.98 6.85
CA ARG A 78 1.83 22.86 7.89
C ARG A 78 3.35 22.93 7.88
N LEU A 79 4.00 21.80 7.60
CA LEU A 79 5.45 21.70 7.55
C LEU A 79 6.03 22.46 6.36
N ILE A 80 5.36 22.43 5.20
CA ILE A 80 5.79 23.16 4.00
C ILE A 80 5.95 24.65 4.30
N GLU A 81 4.92 25.26 4.90
CA GLU A 81 4.95 26.67 5.29
C GLU A 81 5.96 26.92 6.42
N ARG A 82 5.91 26.13 7.50
CA ARG A 82 6.72 26.36 8.70
C ARG A 82 8.22 26.26 8.44
N GLU A 83 8.65 25.28 7.66
CA GLU A 83 10.07 24.99 7.41
C GLU A 83 10.58 25.58 6.09
N GLY A 84 9.70 26.20 5.31
CA GLY A 84 10.03 26.74 3.99
C GLY A 84 10.48 25.64 3.03
N ILE A 85 9.74 24.52 2.97
CA ILE A 85 10.10 23.39 2.10
C ILE A 85 10.10 23.84 0.64
N THR A 86 11.18 23.55 -0.09
CA THR A 86 11.34 23.93 -1.50
C THR A 86 11.19 22.75 -2.44
N VAL A 87 11.56 21.54 -2.01
CA VAL A 87 11.49 20.35 -2.85
C VAL A 87 10.95 19.15 -2.08
N THR A 88 10.16 18.32 -2.72
CA THR A 88 9.80 17.01 -2.17
C THR A 88 9.47 16.01 -3.28
N ASN A 89 9.52 14.73 -2.94
CA ASN A 89 9.05 13.64 -3.77
C ASN A 89 8.03 12.80 -3.00
N VAL A 90 6.84 12.64 -3.57
CA VAL A 90 5.73 11.94 -2.92
C VAL A 90 5.07 10.92 -3.84
N GLY A 91 4.39 9.94 -3.24
CA GLY A 91 3.59 8.98 -3.98
C GLY A 91 2.30 9.62 -4.53
N SER A 92 1.78 9.09 -5.64
CA SER A 92 0.54 9.59 -6.25
C SER A 92 -0.66 9.60 -5.30
N THR A 93 -0.78 8.61 -4.40
CA THR A 93 -1.83 8.59 -3.37
C THR A 93 -1.67 9.74 -2.37
N MET A 94 -0.44 10.10 -2.01
CA MET A 94 -0.17 11.23 -1.10
C MET A 94 -0.56 12.55 -1.77
N ILE A 95 -0.23 12.74 -3.06
CA ILE A 95 -0.72 13.88 -3.85
C ILE A 95 -2.24 13.95 -3.83
N ALA A 96 -2.92 12.83 -4.09
CA ALA A 96 -4.38 12.81 -4.09
C ALA A 96 -4.96 13.22 -2.73
N ILE A 97 -4.40 12.73 -1.61
CA ILE A 97 -4.85 13.08 -0.25
C ILE A 97 -4.57 14.56 0.04
N MET A 98 -3.37 15.04 -0.28
CA MET A 98 -2.98 16.45 -0.06
C MET A 98 -3.88 17.40 -0.87
N CYS A 99 -4.13 17.13 -2.15
CA CYS A 99 -4.96 17.95 -3.02
C CYS A 99 -6.43 18.08 -2.59
N HIS A 100 -6.91 17.25 -1.65
CA HIS A 100 -8.26 17.34 -1.08
C HIS A 100 -8.27 17.89 0.35
N ASN A 101 -7.10 18.22 0.91
CA ASN A 101 -7.01 18.69 2.28
C ASN A 101 -7.47 20.16 2.39
N PRO A 102 -8.39 20.50 3.31
CA PRO A 102 -8.91 21.86 3.44
C PRO A 102 -7.85 22.90 3.86
N LEU A 103 -6.74 22.49 4.48
CA LEU A 103 -5.67 23.39 4.93
C LEU A 103 -4.93 24.07 3.79
N LEU A 104 -5.04 23.57 2.55
CA LEU A 104 -4.50 24.22 1.35
C LEU A 104 -5.05 25.64 1.15
N LYS A 105 -6.22 25.96 1.73
CA LYS A 105 -6.82 27.30 1.64
C LYS A 105 -6.23 28.30 2.62
N THR A 106 -5.51 27.83 3.65
CA THR A 106 -5.07 28.65 4.79
C THR A 106 -3.57 28.61 5.04
N HIS A 107 -2.80 27.86 4.25
CA HIS A 107 -1.35 27.74 4.40
C HIS A 107 -0.68 28.12 3.09
N ASP A 108 0.44 28.82 3.19
CA ASP A 108 1.25 29.19 2.04
C ASP A 108 2.16 28.04 1.60
N LEU A 109 2.10 27.71 0.30
CA LEU A 109 2.94 26.70 -0.34
C LEU A 109 3.92 27.30 -1.33
N SER A 110 4.02 28.64 -1.40
CA SER A 110 4.81 29.39 -2.38
C SER A 110 6.32 29.11 -2.33
N THR A 111 6.80 28.53 -1.22
CA THR A 111 8.19 28.08 -1.07
C THR A 111 8.51 26.87 -1.93
N LEU A 112 7.51 26.06 -2.30
CA LEU A 112 7.70 24.91 -3.18
C LEU A 112 8.18 25.36 -4.56
N ARG A 113 9.34 24.86 -4.94
CA ARG A 113 9.94 25.01 -6.26
C ARG A 113 9.68 23.78 -7.13
N VAL A 114 9.81 22.59 -6.56
CA VAL A 114 9.69 21.32 -7.28
C VAL A 114 8.94 20.26 -6.46
N VAL A 115 7.92 19.65 -7.06
CA VAL A 115 7.23 18.48 -6.53
C VAL A 115 7.31 17.36 -7.55
N SER A 116 8.02 16.30 -7.19
CA SER A 116 8.06 15.08 -7.98
C SER A 116 7.01 14.09 -7.48
N CYS A 117 6.24 13.51 -8.40
CA CYS A 117 5.27 12.47 -8.10
C CYS A 117 5.69 11.15 -8.76
N GLY A 118 5.60 10.04 -8.03
CA GLY A 118 5.94 8.74 -8.58
C GLY A 118 5.19 7.57 -7.94
N GLY A 119 5.49 6.36 -8.42
CA GLY A 119 5.00 5.11 -7.85
C GLY A 119 3.74 4.53 -8.50
N CYS A 120 2.84 5.36 -9.01
CA CYS A 120 1.76 4.91 -9.92
C CYS A 120 1.27 6.04 -10.85
N PRO A 121 0.60 5.70 -11.96
CA PRO A 121 0.03 6.70 -12.86
C PRO A 121 -0.98 7.62 -12.14
N LEU A 122 -0.97 8.91 -12.47
CA LEU A 122 -2.00 9.87 -12.07
C LEU A 122 -2.92 10.18 -13.25
N ALA A 123 -4.22 10.27 -12.99
CA ALA A 123 -5.17 10.74 -13.99
C ALA A 123 -4.86 12.21 -14.36
N PRO A 124 -5.06 12.62 -15.63
CA PRO A 124 -4.76 13.98 -16.07
C PRO A 124 -5.43 15.08 -15.22
N ALA A 125 -6.67 14.86 -14.78
CA ALA A 125 -7.37 15.80 -13.90
C ALA A 125 -6.68 15.97 -12.54
N ALA A 126 -6.08 14.92 -12.00
CA ALA A 126 -5.32 14.99 -10.74
C ALA A 126 -3.99 15.73 -10.93
N VAL A 127 -3.31 15.52 -12.05
CA VAL A 127 -2.09 16.26 -12.42
C VAL A 127 -2.37 17.75 -12.58
N THR A 128 -3.39 18.11 -13.37
CA THR A 128 -3.79 19.52 -13.56
C THR A 128 -4.15 20.19 -12.22
N ARG A 129 -4.85 19.46 -11.35
CA ARG A 129 -5.18 19.96 -10.01
C ARG A 129 -3.94 20.16 -9.15
N ALA A 130 -3.02 19.20 -9.16
CA ALA A 130 -1.78 19.29 -8.39
C ALA A 130 -0.93 20.49 -8.83
N ILE A 131 -0.75 20.69 -10.14
CA ILE A 131 -0.06 21.85 -10.71
C ILE A 131 -0.70 23.16 -10.22
N ALA A 132 -2.03 23.26 -10.29
CA ALA A 132 -2.74 24.46 -9.87
C ALA A 132 -2.66 24.74 -8.36
N ILE A 133 -2.66 23.68 -7.52
CA ILE A 133 -2.61 23.80 -6.07
C ILE A 133 -1.20 24.12 -5.57
N PHE A 134 -0.19 23.40 -6.04
CA PHE A 134 1.18 23.55 -5.56
C PHE A 134 1.89 24.75 -6.20
N GLY A 135 1.47 25.18 -7.39
CA GLY A 135 1.99 26.40 -8.02
C GLY A 135 3.48 26.33 -8.40
N CYS A 136 4.05 25.13 -8.47
CA CYS A 136 5.48 24.89 -8.66
C CYS A 136 5.75 23.98 -9.87
N GLU A 137 7.02 23.68 -10.14
CA GLU A 137 7.38 22.63 -11.11
C GLU A 137 6.88 21.28 -10.60
N PHE A 138 5.87 20.73 -11.27
CA PHE A 138 5.29 19.44 -10.94
C PHE A 138 5.48 18.47 -12.09
N PHE A 139 6.05 17.29 -11.80
CA PHE A 139 6.29 16.27 -12.82
C PHE A 139 6.06 14.85 -12.29
N ILE A 140 5.69 13.97 -13.20
CA ILE A 140 5.60 12.53 -12.97
C ILE A 140 6.97 11.90 -13.24
N SER A 141 7.38 11.00 -12.36
CA SER A 141 8.56 10.16 -12.54
C SER A 141 8.17 8.68 -12.54
N TYR A 142 8.73 7.96 -13.50
CA TYR A 142 8.69 6.51 -13.55
C TYR A 142 10.04 5.97 -13.09
N GLY A 143 9.99 4.88 -12.34
CA GLY A 143 11.14 4.39 -11.63
C GLY A 143 10.92 3.07 -10.91
N MET A 144 12.03 2.45 -10.53
CA MET A 144 12.06 1.23 -9.75
C MET A 144 13.35 1.15 -8.92
N THR A 145 13.37 0.20 -7.99
CA THR A 145 14.50 0.06 -7.04
C THR A 145 15.78 -0.35 -7.77
N GLU A 146 15.63 -1.20 -8.79
CA GLU A 146 16.64 -1.72 -9.70
C GLU A 146 17.32 -0.62 -10.55
N CYS A 147 16.80 0.61 -10.53
CA CYS A 147 17.36 1.77 -11.22
C CYS A 147 17.72 2.92 -10.26
N CYS A 148 17.90 2.61 -8.97
CA CYS A 148 18.18 3.59 -7.93
C CYS A 148 17.13 4.71 -7.83
N GLY A 149 15.87 4.40 -8.19
CA GLY A 149 14.78 5.38 -8.22
C GLY A 149 14.34 5.65 -9.64
N LYS A 150 14.77 6.76 -10.24
CA LYS A 150 14.18 7.31 -11.49
C LYS A 150 14.77 6.65 -12.76
N ILE A 151 13.88 6.24 -13.66
CA ILE A 151 14.17 5.78 -15.04
C ILE A 151 13.85 6.88 -16.05
N SER A 152 12.70 7.55 -15.88
CA SER A 152 12.23 8.61 -16.75
C SER A 152 11.41 9.64 -15.98
N MET A 153 11.27 10.84 -16.54
CA MET A 153 10.59 11.96 -15.91
C MET A 153 9.95 12.90 -16.91
N SER A 154 8.79 13.42 -16.55
CA SER A 154 7.98 14.31 -17.39
C SER A 154 8.31 15.79 -17.17
N ILE A 155 9.49 16.10 -16.63
CA ILE A 155 9.94 17.48 -16.47
C ILE A 155 10.21 18.07 -17.87
N LEU A 156 9.58 19.20 -18.16
CA LEU A 156 9.67 19.81 -19.49
C LEU A 156 10.90 20.70 -19.58
N SER A 157 11.59 20.69 -20.73
CA SER A 157 12.65 21.65 -20.99
C SER A 157 12.08 23.05 -21.23
N ASP A 158 12.90 24.08 -21.02
CA ASP A 158 12.50 25.47 -21.29
C ASP A 158 12.09 25.67 -22.76
N SER A 159 12.79 25.01 -23.69
CA SER A 159 12.41 25.00 -25.12
C SER A 159 11.04 24.37 -25.36
N PHE A 160 10.77 23.20 -24.76
CA PHE A 160 9.47 22.54 -24.91
C PHE A 160 8.33 23.42 -24.39
N ARG A 161 8.54 24.11 -23.28
CA ARG A 161 7.56 25.06 -22.71
C ARG A 161 7.34 26.28 -23.60
N HIS A 162 8.38 26.76 -24.26
CA HIS A 162 8.28 27.89 -25.18
C HIS A 162 7.54 27.53 -26.47
N ASP A 163 7.84 26.35 -27.02
CA ASP A 163 7.37 25.94 -28.34
C ASP A 163 5.96 25.33 -28.35
N ASN A 164 5.40 25.01 -27.17
CA ASN A 164 4.13 24.30 -27.05
C ASN A 164 3.12 25.03 -26.16
N ASP A 165 1.84 24.97 -26.53
CA ASP A 165 0.76 25.49 -25.71
C ASP A 165 0.60 24.73 -24.38
N VAL A 166 -0.14 25.34 -23.44
CA VAL A 166 -0.37 24.79 -22.09
C VAL A 166 -1.03 23.40 -22.13
N GLN A 167 -1.92 23.14 -23.10
CA GLN A 167 -2.61 21.84 -23.19
C GLN A 167 -1.65 20.73 -23.60
N THR A 168 -0.75 21.01 -24.52
CA THR A 168 0.30 20.10 -24.96
C THR A 168 1.30 19.84 -23.83
N GLN A 169 1.70 20.89 -23.10
CA GLN A 169 2.52 20.75 -21.89
C GLN A 169 1.87 19.84 -20.84
N LEU A 170 0.59 20.07 -20.51
CA LEU A 170 -0.14 19.24 -19.54
C LEU A 170 -0.25 17.78 -19.98
N LYS A 171 -0.55 17.53 -21.26
CA LYS A 171 -0.58 16.17 -21.82
C LYS A 171 0.78 15.48 -21.70
N THR A 172 1.88 16.21 -21.91
CA THR A 172 3.23 15.66 -21.80
C THR A 172 3.63 15.40 -20.34
N ILE A 173 3.24 16.28 -19.40
CA ILE A 173 3.46 16.05 -17.96
C ILE A 173 2.72 14.79 -17.46
N CYS A 174 1.56 14.45 -18.05
CA CYS A 174 0.81 13.25 -17.70
C CYS A 174 1.46 11.93 -18.21
N THR A 175 2.52 12.00 -19.01
CA THR A 175 3.25 10.81 -19.48
C THR A 175 4.21 10.29 -18.40
N SER A 176 4.88 9.16 -18.67
CA SER A 176 6.00 8.70 -17.85
C SER A 176 7.31 9.40 -18.19
N GLY A 177 7.30 10.30 -19.16
CA GLY A 177 8.39 11.23 -19.40
C GLY A 177 9.39 10.77 -20.44
N ARG A 178 10.48 11.54 -20.53
CA ARG A 178 11.69 11.20 -21.27
C ARG A 178 12.69 10.49 -20.35
N PRO A 179 13.69 9.77 -20.91
CA PRO A 179 14.74 9.16 -20.10
C PRO A 179 15.38 10.14 -19.11
N PHE A 180 15.65 9.64 -17.91
CA PHE A 180 16.42 10.32 -16.88
C PHE A 180 17.89 10.41 -17.31
N ALA A 181 18.58 11.48 -16.94
CA ALA A 181 20.02 11.59 -17.17
C ALA A 181 20.77 10.35 -16.65
N LEU A 182 21.75 9.89 -17.45
CA LEU A 182 22.53 8.66 -17.22
C LEU A 182 21.76 7.33 -17.40
N MET A 183 20.53 7.38 -17.93
CA MET A 183 19.75 6.20 -18.29
C MET A 183 19.39 6.20 -19.78
N ASP A 184 19.73 5.11 -20.46
CA ASP A 184 19.18 4.77 -21.77
C ASP A 184 17.87 4.00 -21.57
N VAL A 185 16.84 4.33 -22.34
CA VAL A 185 15.56 3.61 -22.35
C VAL A 185 15.19 3.28 -23.79
N LYS A 186 14.81 2.02 -24.03
CA LYS A 186 14.23 1.57 -25.30
C LYS A 186 12.93 0.81 -25.02
N VAL A 187 11.95 0.94 -25.92
CA VAL A 187 10.70 0.19 -25.86
C VAL A 187 10.69 -0.77 -27.03
N LEU A 188 10.73 -2.08 -26.74
CA LEU A 188 10.88 -3.12 -27.75
C LEU A 188 9.60 -3.92 -27.92
N ASN A 189 9.24 -4.24 -29.15
CA ASN A 189 8.19 -5.21 -29.42
C ASN A 189 8.62 -6.58 -28.85
N PRO A 190 7.78 -7.25 -28.03
CA PRO A 190 8.16 -8.49 -27.35
C PRO A 190 8.42 -9.66 -28.31
N LYS A 191 7.80 -9.66 -29.50
CA LYS A 191 7.95 -10.71 -30.51
C LYS A 191 9.19 -10.50 -31.37
N THR A 192 9.39 -9.28 -31.84
CA THR A 192 10.44 -8.99 -32.84
C THR A 192 11.75 -8.52 -32.21
N ARG A 193 11.71 -8.07 -30.94
CA ARG A 193 12.83 -7.42 -30.21
C ARG A 193 13.36 -6.15 -30.89
N PHE A 194 12.66 -5.62 -31.89
CA PHE A 194 12.96 -4.31 -32.48
C PHE A 194 12.23 -3.19 -31.74
N PRO A 195 12.73 -1.94 -31.81
CA PRO A 195 12.00 -0.79 -31.29
C PRO A 195 10.60 -0.71 -31.87
N VAL A 196 9.63 -0.30 -31.05
CA VAL A 196 8.27 -0.02 -31.53
C VAL A 196 8.30 1.09 -32.58
N VAL A 197 7.52 0.93 -33.65
CA VAL A 197 7.58 1.80 -34.84
C VAL A 197 6.34 2.68 -35.00
N ASN A 198 5.20 2.26 -34.44
CA ASN A 198 3.96 3.04 -34.49
C ASN A 198 3.82 3.89 -33.22
N ALA A 199 4.26 5.15 -33.33
CA ALA A 199 4.28 6.07 -32.21
C ALA A 199 2.89 6.23 -31.56
N GLY A 200 2.84 6.07 -30.24
CA GLY A 200 1.63 6.21 -29.42
C GLY A 200 0.67 5.01 -29.45
N GLU A 201 0.87 4.05 -30.36
CA GLU A 201 -0.08 2.95 -30.58
C GLU A 201 0.53 1.58 -30.25
N GLU A 202 1.75 1.31 -30.71
CA GLU A 202 2.38 0.02 -30.51
C GLU A 202 2.95 -0.10 -29.09
N ILE A 203 2.46 -1.11 -28.37
CA ILE A 203 2.89 -1.42 -27.01
C ILE A 203 4.09 -2.35 -27.06
N GLY A 204 5.16 -1.95 -26.35
CA GLY A 204 6.37 -2.75 -26.19
C GLY A 204 6.80 -2.85 -24.72
N GLU A 205 7.80 -3.69 -24.48
CA GLU A 205 8.46 -3.86 -23.19
C GLU A 205 9.50 -2.75 -22.98
N VAL A 206 9.56 -2.21 -21.77
CA VAL A 206 10.56 -1.21 -21.38
C VAL A 206 11.87 -1.92 -21.01
N TRP A 207 12.93 -1.55 -21.71
CA TRP A 207 14.29 -2.01 -21.44
C TRP A 207 15.17 -0.80 -21.11
N VAL A 208 15.98 -0.95 -20.07
CA VAL A 208 16.81 0.13 -19.52
C VAL A 208 18.25 -0.28 -19.38
N ARG A 209 19.16 0.69 -19.51
CA ARG A 209 20.58 0.49 -19.26
C ARG A 209 21.21 1.83 -18.89
N GLY A 210 22.01 1.87 -17.84
CA GLY A 210 22.68 3.12 -17.47
C GLY A 210 23.50 3.00 -16.21
N SER A 211 24.20 4.07 -15.86
CA SER A 211 25.06 4.13 -14.67
C SER A 211 24.27 4.04 -13.36
N THR A 212 22.95 4.21 -13.42
CA THR A 212 22.04 4.10 -12.27
C THR A 212 21.35 2.74 -12.19
N SER A 213 21.60 1.82 -13.14
CA SER A 213 21.11 0.44 -13.07
C SER A 213 21.85 -0.34 -11.97
N PHE A 214 21.10 -1.11 -11.19
CA PHE A 214 21.61 -2.01 -10.16
C PHE A 214 22.65 -3.01 -10.68
N HIS A 215 23.47 -3.50 -9.77
CA HIS A 215 24.47 -4.53 -10.08
C HIS A 215 23.84 -5.90 -10.36
N GLY A 216 22.69 -6.16 -9.73
CA GLY A 216 21.97 -7.44 -9.76
C GLY A 216 21.25 -7.69 -8.43
N TYR A 217 20.62 -8.85 -8.31
CA TYR A 217 19.98 -9.26 -7.06
C TYR A 217 20.97 -9.98 -6.13
N TRP A 218 20.86 -9.75 -4.83
CA TRP A 218 21.66 -10.40 -3.79
C TRP A 218 21.53 -11.93 -3.88
N ASN A 219 22.66 -12.62 -3.77
CA ASN A 219 22.77 -14.08 -3.92
C ASN A 219 22.21 -14.63 -5.24
N ARG A 220 22.25 -13.84 -6.32
CA ARG A 220 21.97 -14.30 -7.69
C ARG A 220 23.05 -13.77 -8.62
N ASP A 221 23.67 -14.64 -9.42
CA ASP A 221 24.56 -14.17 -10.48
C ASP A 221 23.69 -13.46 -11.53
N ARG A 222 24.11 -12.26 -11.94
CA ARG A 222 23.45 -11.49 -12.98
C ARG A 222 23.40 -12.25 -14.30
N ARG A 223 24.37 -13.13 -14.57
CA ARG A 223 24.40 -13.97 -15.78
C ARG A 223 23.30 -15.03 -15.81
N ASP A 224 22.76 -15.37 -14.64
CA ASP A 224 21.65 -16.31 -14.50
C ASP A 224 20.30 -15.58 -14.42
N ASP A 225 20.29 -14.24 -14.50
CA ASP A 225 19.08 -13.42 -14.50
C ASP A 225 18.64 -13.13 -15.93
N ASP A 226 17.62 -13.87 -16.35
CA ASP A 226 16.92 -13.80 -17.62
C ASP A 226 16.18 -12.47 -17.85
N SER A 227 16.18 -11.56 -16.86
CA SER A 227 15.77 -10.17 -17.05
C SER A 227 16.83 -9.32 -17.75
N PHE A 228 18.07 -9.79 -17.92
CA PHE A 228 19.12 -9.09 -18.65
C PHE A 228 19.37 -9.69 -20.02
N ASP A 229 19.65 -8.85 -21.03
CA ASP A 229 20.18 -9.29 -22.31
C ASP A 229 21.73 -9.35 -22.31
N GLU A 230 22.29 -9.94 -23.37
CA GLU A 230 23.73 -10.07 -23.59
C GLU A 230 24.47 -8.72 -23.73
N HIS A 231 23.75 -7.63 -23.94
CA HIS A 231 24.28 -6.27 -24.05
C HIS A 231 24.10 -5.45 -22.76
N GLY A 232 23.64 -6.11 -21.69
CA GLY A 232 23.48 -5.53 -20.36
C GLY A 232 22.23 -4.68 -20.18
N TRP A 233 21.27 -4.73 -21.10
CA TRP A 233 19.96 -4.11 -20.89
C TRP A 233 19.12 -4.94 -19.94
N PHE A 234 18.43 -4.26 -19.05
CA PHE A 234 17.51 -4.84 -18.10
C PHE A 234 16.06 -4.64 -18.57
N ASN A 235 15.32 -5.74 -18.71
CA ASN A 235 13.88 -5.73 -18.95
C ASN A 235 13.16 -5.43 -17.63
N THR A 236 12.43 -4.32 -17.58
CA THR A 236 11.74 -3.91 -16.34
C THR A 236 10.48 -4.73 -16.07
N GLY A 237 9.96 -5.43 -17.09
CA GLY A 237 8.67 -6.11 -17.07
C GLY A 237 7.48 -5.15 -17.16
N ASP A 238 7.73 -3.85 -17.37
CA ASP A 238 6.71 -2.84 -17.61
C ASP A 238 6.50 -2.64 -19.12
N LEU A 239 5.27 -2.31 -19.51
CA LEU A 239 4.85 -2.07 -20.88
C LEU A 239 4.62 -0.58 -21.12
N ALA A 240 5.02 -0.10 -22.30
CA ALA A 240 4.88 1.31 -22.66
C ALA A 240 4.56 1.49 -24.16
N VAL A 241 4.02 2.67 -24.48
CA VAL A 241 4.04 3.23 -25.83
C VAL A 241 5.05 4.37 -25.89
N VAL A 242 5.64 4.60 -27.06
CA VAL A 242 6.56 5.72 -27.33
C VAL A 242 5.85 6.73 -28.20
N ARG A 243 5.77 8.00 -27.79
CA ARG A 243 5.20 9.08 -28.59
C ARG A 243 6.18 9.56 -29.66
N GLU A 244 5.68 10.33 -30.63
CA GLU A 244 6.52 10.91 -31.70
C GLU A 244 7.63 11.82 -31.15
N ASP A 245 7.37 12.48 -30.02
CA ASP A 245 8.34 13.33 -29.30
C ASP A 245 9.33 12.53 -28.43
N GLY A 246 9.28 11.19 -28.48
CA GLY A 246 10.17 10.30 -27.73
C GLY A 246 9.79 10.11 -26.26
N TYR A 247 8.73 10.76 -25.78
CA TYR A 247 8.22 10.54 -24.42
C TYR A 247 7.51 9.18 -24.33
N ILE A 248 7.72 8.48 -23.23
CA ILE A 248 7.08 7.19 -22.99
C ILE A 248 5.86 7.35 -22.08
N THR A 249 4.84 6.54 -22.33
CA THR A 249 3.68 6.39 -21.44
C THR A 249 3.57 4.94 -21.04
N LEU A 250 3.71 4.67 -19.75
CA LEU A 250 3.51 3.35 -19.17
C LEU A 250 2.04 2.95 -19.32
N VAL A 251 1.81 1.76 -19.88
CA VAL A 251 0.48 1.22 -20.14
C VAL A 251 0.09 0.19 -19.09
N ASP A 252 0.98 -0.74 -18.74
CA ASP A 252 0.72 -1.74 -17.70
C ASP A 252 2.01 -2.46 -17.30
N ARG A 253 1.92 -3.49 -16.46
CA ARG A 253 2.95 -4.53 -16.34
C ARG A 253 2.61 -5.72 -17.23
N ALA A 254 3.63 -6.28 -17.86
CA ALA A 254 3.46 -7.46 -18.73
C ALA A 254 2.80 -8.64 -17.99
N LYS A 255 3.14 -8.81 -16.71
CA LYS A 255 2.55 -9.85 -15.84
C LYS A 255 1.12 -9.56 -15.36
N ASP A 256 0.69 -8.30 -15.40
CA ASP A 256 -0.63 -7.89 -14.91
C ASP A 256 -1.66 -7.87 -16.04
N MET A 257 -1.20 -7.74 -17.30
CA MET A 257 -2.00 -7.89 -18.53
C MET A 257 -2.80 -9.20 -18.51
N ILE A 258 -4.08 -9.10 -18.89
CA ILE A 258 -5.02 -10.21 -18.93
C ILE A 258 -5.18 -10.66 -20.38
N LEU A 259 -5.10 -11.96 -20.64
CA LEU A 259 -5.37 -12.54 -21.95
C LEU A 259 -6.83 -13.03 -22.00
N CYS A 260 -7.72 -12.18 -22.51
CA CYS A 260 -9.17 -12.44 -22.56
C CYS A 260 -9.59 -12.77 -24.00
N GLY A 261 -9.88 -14.03 -24.28
CA GLY A 261 -10.35 -14.49 -25.59
C GLY A 261 -9.31 -14.33 -26.71
N GLY A 262 -8.02 -14.35 -26.37
CA GLY A 262 -6.92 -14.11 -27.32
C GLY A 262 -6.55 -12.63 -27.48
N GLU A 263 -7.26 -11.72 -26.83
CA GLU A 263 -6.98 -10.28 -26.85
C GLU A 263 -6.26 -9.83 -25.58
N ASN A 264 -5.34 -8.88 -25.72
CA ASN A 264 -4.63 -8.26 -24.61
C ASN A 264 -5.54 -7.23 -23.92
N VAL A 265 -5.82 -7.43 -22.64
CA VAL A 265 -6.51 -6.45 -21.81
C VAL A 265 -5.54 -5.89 -20.78
N TYR A 266 -5.24 -4.60 -20.92
CA TYR A 266 -4.39 -3.86 -20.00
C TYR A 266 -5.22 -3.42 -18.79
N THR A 267 -4.85 -3.88 -17.61
CA THR A 267 -5.56 -3.62 -16.37
C THR A 267 -5.62 -2.13 -16.04
N ALA A 268 -4.57 -1.36 -16.35
CA ALA A 268 -4.55 0.08 -16.10
C ALA A 268 -5.57 0.85 -16.96
N GLU A 269 -5.86 0.40 -18.19
CA GLU A 269 -6.89 0.99 -19.06
C GLU A 269 -8.28 0.81 -18.43
N VAL A 270 -8.57 -0.40 -17.96
CA VAL A 270 -9.83 -0.73 -17.28
C VAL A 270 -9.93 0.00 -15.95
N GLU A 271 -8.85 0.08 -15.17
CA GLU A 271 -8.77 0.85 -13.93
C GLU A 271 -9.02 2.34 -14.19
N SER A 272 -8.46 2.91 -15.26
CA SER A 272 -8.68 4.32 -15.62
C SER A 272 -10.15 4.59 -15.95
N ALA A 273 -10.80 3.69 -16.70
CA ALA A 273 -12.24 3.77 -16.96
C ALA A 273 -13.08 3.64 -15.67
N LEU A 274 -12.67 2.80 -14.72
CA LEU A 274 -13.33 2.71 -13.42
C LEU A 274 -13.17 4.00 -12.59
N HIS A 275 -11.97 4.59 -12.55
CA HIS A 275 -11.70 5.83 -11.81
C HIS A 275 -12.43 7.05 -12.40
N ALA A 276 -12.80 7.01 -13.69
CA ALA A 276 -13.62 8.03 -14.32
C ALA A 276 -15.07 8.04 -13.80
N HIS A 277 -15.53 6.97 -13.14
CA HIS A 277 -16.85 6.94 -12.52
C HIS A 277 -16.88 7.79 -11.24
N PRO A 278 -17.87 8.70 -11.05
CA PRO A 278 -17.89 9.64 -9.92
C PRO A 278 -17.85 8.99 -8.53
N SER A 279 -18.48 7.82 -8.39
CA SER A 279 -18.58 7.11 -7.11
C SER A 279 -17.33 6.30 -6.76
N VAL A 280 -16.37 6.09 -7.66
CA VAL A 280 -15.20 5.22 -7.43
C VAL A 280 -14.07 6.02 -6.78
N ALA A 281 -13.57 5.53 -5.63
CA ALA A 281 -12.42 6.09 -4.92
C ALA A 281 -11.11 5.42 -5.36
N GLN A 282 -11.06 4.09 -5.31
CA GLN A 282 -9.94 3.29 -5.79
C GLN A 282 -10.48 2.09 -6.58
N ALA A 283 -9.72 1.63 -7.57
CA ALA A 283 -10.03 0.44 -8.35
C ALA A 283 -8.81 -0.45 -8.56
N ALA A 284 -9.05 -1.76 -8.59
CA ALA A 284 -8.05 -2.78 -8.91
C ALA A 284 -8.65 -3.80 -9.89
N VAL A 285 -7.95 -4.04 -11.00
CA VAL A 285 -8.37 -4.97 -12.06
C VAL A 285 -7.38 -6.11 -12.18
N PHE A 286 -7.91 -7.33 -12.36
CA PHE A 286 -7.13 -8.55 -12.51
C PHE A 286 -7.87 -9.62 -13.32
N GLY A 287 -7.09 -10.52 -13.92
CA GLY A 287 -7.58 -11.69 -14.62
C GLY A 287 -7.89 -12.83 -13.65
N THR A 288 -8.95 -13.58 -13.93
CA THR A 288 -9.17 -14.92 -13.33
C THR A 288 -9.34 -15.95 -14.44
N PRO A 289 -8.91 -17.21 -14.24
CA PRO A 289 -9.08 -18.26 -15.23
C PRO A 289 -10.53 -18.42 -15.70
N HIS A 290 -10.72 -18.60 -17.00
CA HIS A 290 -12.01 -18.85 -17.63
C HIS A 290 -11.90 -19.98 -18.65
N PRO A 291 -12.80 -20.98 -18.62
CA PRO A 291 -12.67 -22.19 -19.45
C PRO A 291 -12.69 -21.91 -20.96
N VAL A 292 -13.31 -20.81 -21.40
CA VAL A 292 -13.44 -20.48 -22.83
C VAL A 292 -12.52 -19.33 -23.24
N MET A 293 -12.30 -18.36 -22.36
CA MET A 293 -11.62 -17.10 -22.71
C MET A 293 -10.13 -17.14 -22.32
N GLY A 294 -9.66 -18.21 -21.68
CA GLY A 294 -8.35 -18.24 -21.01
C GLY A 294 -8.45 -17.50 -19.67
N GLU A 295 -8.62 -16.19 -19.73
CA GLU A 295 -8.92 -15.34 -18.57
C GLU A 295 -10.17 -14.48 -18.80
N ILE A 296 -10.80 -14.03 -17.72
CA ILE A 296 -11.82 -12.98 -17.72
C ILE A 296 -11.43 -11.84 -16.79
N VAL A 297 -11.83 -10.64 -17.16
CA VAL A 297 -11.55 -9.40 -16.42
C VAL A 297 -12.45 -9.31 -15.19
N ASN A 298 -11.86 -9.07 -14.01
CA ASN A 298 -12.59 -8.78 -12.78
C ASN A 298 -12.08 -7.49 -12.15
N ALA A 299 -12.97 -6.78 -11.46
CA ALA A 299 -12.64 -5.53 -10.79
C ALA A 299 -13.10 -5.55 -9.32
N VAL A 300 -12.29 -4.95 -8.46
CA VAL A 300 -12.62 -4.65 -7.07
C VAL A 300 -12.46 -3.15 -6.86
N VAL A 301 -13.45 -2.49 -6.27
CA VAL A 301 -13.50 -1.03 -6.11
C VAL A 301 -13.84 -0.64 -4.68
N THR A 302 -13.36 0.52 -4.24
CA THR A 302 -13.87 1.24 -3.07
C THR A 302 -14.68 2.45 -3.54
N LEU A 303 -15.69 2.84 -2.77
CA LEU A 303 -16.53 3.99 -3.10
C LEU A 303 -16.04 5.25 -2.39
N ARG A 304 -16.25 6.41 -3.03
CA ARG A 304 -16.06 7.70 -2.37
C ARG A 304 -17.11 7.87 -1.27
N PRO A 305 -16.77 8.51 -0.14
CA PRO A 305 -17.78 8.97 0.82
C PRO A 305 -18.82 9.84 0.10
N ALA A 306 -20.10 9.65 0.40
CA ALA A 306 -21.15 10.50 -0.16
C ALA A 306 -20.88 11.96 0.25
N ALA A 307 -20.81 12.86 -0.72
CA ALA A 307 -20.70 14.28 -0.44
C ALA A 307 -22.00 14.73 0.25
N ARG A 308 -21.91 15.22 1.49
CA ARG A 308 -22.97 16.10 2.02
C ARG A 308 -22.88 17.39 1.23
N GLU A 309 -23.93 17.75 0.51
CA GLU A 309 -24.03 19.08 -0.09
C GLU A 309 -24.00 20.12 1.06
N PRO A 310 -23.07 21.08 1.04
CA PRO A 310 -23.10 22.18 1.99
C PRO A 310 -24.11 23.21 1.49
N GLY A 311 -25.35 23.11 1.97
CA GLY A 311 -26.41 24.06 1.64
C GLY A 311 -27.79 23.53 1.96
N GLY A 312 -28.17 23.59 3.23
CA GLY A 312 -29.50 23.23 3.69
C GLY A 312 -29.70 23.61 5.14
N ASP A 313 -29.65 24.91 5.43
CA ASP A 313 -30.19 25.44 6.69
C ASP A 313 -31.71 25.25 6.64
N GLY A 314 -32.18 24.22 7.33
CA GLY A 314 -33.60 23.90 7.42
C GLY A 314 -33.86 23.06 8.66
N ASP A 315 -34.19 23.73 9.75
CA ASP A 315 -34.87 23.12 10.90
C ASP A 315 -36.16 22.45 10.40
N GLY A 316 -36.16 21.13 10.35
CA GLY A 316 -37.30 20.34 9.90
C GLY A 316 -37.09 18.87 10.20
N ASP A 317 -37.83 18.38 11.19
CA ASP A 317 -38.03 16.96 11.50
C ASP A 317 -38.59 16.26 10.25
N GLY A 318 -37.71 15.60 9.50
CA GLY A 318 -38.04 15.01 8.21
C GLY A 318 -36.99 13.96 7.83
N ASP A 319 -37.49 12.75 7.52
CA ASP A 319 -36.74 11.58 7.11
C ASP A 319 -35.47 11.91 6.29
N VAL A 320 -34.33 11.45 6.81
CA VAL A 320 -33.05 11.53 6.10
C VAL A 320 -33.18 10.72 4.81
N ASN A 321 -33.31 11.40 3.67
CA ASN A 321 -33.24 10.77 2.36
C ASN A 321 -31.84 10.14 2.17
N ASP A 322 -31.73 8.85 2.46
CA ASP A 322 -30.61 7.95 2.15
C ASP A 322 -30.51 7.64 0.63
N ASP A 323 -31.35 8.32 -0.20
CA ASP A 323 -31.52 8.12 -1.65
C ASP A 323 -30.37 8.69 -2.52
N ALA A 324 -29.30 9.25 -1.93
CA ALA A 324 -28.13 9.74 -2.68
C ALA A 324 -27.07 8.66 -2.97
N ARG A 325 -27.20 7.45 -2.41
CA ARG A 325 -26.36 6.31 -2.79
C ARG A 325 -27.01 5.60 -3.99
N PRO A 326 -26.26 5.30 -5.08
CA PRO A 326 -26.81 4.51 -6.16
C PRO A 326 -27.36 3.19 -5.62
N ARG A 327 -28.62 2.87 -5.94
CA ARG A 327 -29.33 1.67 -5.45
C ARG A 327 -28.63 0.37 -5.86
N ASP A 328 -27.84 0.40 -6.94
CA ASP A 328 -26.91 -0.65 -7.35
C ASP A 328 -25.58 -0.04 -7.85
N PRO A 329 -24.61 0.22 -6.95
CA PRO A 329 -23.33 0.80 -7.32
C PRO A 329 -22.56 -0.07 -8.32
N LYS A 330 -22.73 -1.40 -8.27
CA LYS A 330 -22.03 -2.34 -9.16
C LYS A 330 -22.59 -2.25 -10.58
N GLY A 331 -23.92 -2.25 -10.69
CA GLY A 331 -24.63 -2.11 -11.97
C GLY A 331 -24.29 -0.81 -12.68
N ASP A 332 -24.28 0.31 -11.95
CA ASP A 332 -23.96 1.63 -12.50
C ASP A 332 -22.51 1.73 -12.99
N ILE A 333 -21.56 1.22 -12.20
CA ILE A 333 -20.14 1.18 -12.58
C ILE A 333 -19.94 0.29 -13.81
N LEU A 334 -20.57 -0.89 -13.85
CA LEU A 334 -20.51 -1.79 -15.02
C LEU A 334 -21.12 -1.14 -16.26
N ALA A 335 -22.26 -0.44 -16.11
CA ALA A 335 -22.89 0.27 -17.21
C ALA A 335 -22.00 1.41 -17.73
N HIS A 336 -21.28 2.11 -16.84
CA HIS A 336 -20.27 3.10 -17.23
C HIS A 336 -19.13 2.46 -18.04
N CYS A 337 -18.54 1.37 -17.57
CA CYS A 337 -17.50 0.65 -18.30
C CYS A 337 -17.96 0.18 -19.69
N ARG A 338 -19.20 -0.29 -19.83
CA ARG A 338 -19.76 -0.69 -21.13
C ARG A 338 -19.87 0.45 -22.15
N ARG A 339 -19.95 1.70 -21.69
CA ARG A 339 -19.98 2.87 -22.56
C ARG A 339 -18.58 3.35 -22.98
N THR A 340 -17.55 3.02 -22.19
CA THR A 340 -16.20 3.56 -22.36
C THR A 340 -15.18 2.54 -22.84
N LEU A 341 -15.44 1.25 -22.66
CA LEU A 341 -14.54 0.14 -23.01
C LEU A 341 -15.15 -0.77 -24.08
N SER A 342 -14.28 -1.39 -24.90
CA SER A 342 -14.66 -2.49 -25.78
C SER A 342 -15.16 -3.70 -24.97
N GLY A 343 -16.12 -4.46 -25.51
CA GLY A 343 -16.86 -5.48 -24.76
C GLY A 343 -16.01 -6.52 -24.01
N TYR A 344 -14.90 -6.99 -24.61
CA TYR A 344 -14.00 -7.98 -24.00
C TYR A 344 -13.14 -7.41 -22.84
N LYS A 345 -13.04 -6.08 -22.72
CA LYS A 345 -12.33 -5.37 -21.64
C LYS A 345 -13.25 -5.01 -20.46
N VAL A 346 -14.56 -5.05 -20.65
CA VAL A 346 -15.53 -4.75 -19.59
C VAL A 346 -15.38 -5.80 -18.49
N PRO A 347 -15.23 -5.41 -17.21
CA PRO A 347 -15.19 -6.37 -16.12
C PRO A 347 -16.41 -7.29 -16.13
N ALA A 348 -16.18 -8.61 -16.10
CA ALA A 348 -17.23 -9.61 -15.95
C ALA A 348 -17.89 -9.52 -14.58
N SER A 349 -17.15 -9.06 -13.57
CA SER A 349 -17.68 -8.73 -12.25
C SER A 349 -17.01 -7.47 -11.67
N VAL A 350 -17.80 -6.68 -10.93
CA VAL A 350 -17.34 -5.58 -10.08
C VAL A 350 -17.74 -5.89 -8.64
N LYS A 351 -16.78 -5.92 -7.73
CA LYS A 351 -17.01 -6.10 -6.30
C LYS A 351 -16.68 -4.82 -5.56
N VAL A 352 -17.58 -4.38 -4.69
CA VAL A 352 -17.37 -3.23 -3.82
C VAL A 352 -16.86 -3.75 -2.48
N VAL A 353 -15.73 -3.22 -2.02
CA VAL A 353 -15.14 -3.54 -0.72
C VAL A 353 -14.94 -2.25 0.08
N HIS A 354 -14.79 -2.40 1.40
CA HIS A 354 -14.46 -1.27 2.27
C HIS A 354 -13.03 -0.77 2.01
N GLU A 355 -12.09 -1.69 1.83
CA GLU A 355 -10.67 -1.37 1.63
C GLU A 355 -10.00 -2.37 0.68
N LEU A 356 -9.03 -1.89 -0.09
CA LEU A 356 -8.19 -2.73 -0.95
C LEU A 356 -6.92 -3.18 -0.20
N PRO A 357 -6.49 -4.44 -0.36
CA PRO A 357 -5.26 -4.91 0.28
C PRO A 357 -4.06 -4.17 -0.32
N THR A 358 -3.33 -3.44 0.50
CA THR A 358 -2.10 -2.74 0.12
C THR A 358 -0.86 -3.34 0.79
N ASN A 359 0.34 -3.07 0.27
CA ASN A 359 1.59 -3.28 0.99
C ASN A 359 1.88 -2.06 1.90
N ALA A 360 2.97 -2.12 2.66
CA ALA A 360 3.45 -1.01 3.48
C ALA A 360 3.74 0.30 2.70
N SER A 361 3.80 0.24 1.36
CA SER A 361 4.00 1.39 0.48
C SER A 361 2.69 1.98 -0.06
N GLY A 362 1.53 1.47 0.36
CA GLY A 362 0.21 1.86 -0.17
C GLY A 362 -0.11 1.31 -1.57
N LYS A 363 0.71 0.41 -2.13
CA LYS A 363 0.47 -0.22 -3.43
C LYS A 363 -0.50 -1.40 -3.29
N ILE A 364 -1.54 -1.43 -4.13
CA ILE A 364 -2.55 -2.50 -4.15
C ILE A 364 -1.92 -3.84 -4.53
N LEU A 365 -2.24 -4.88 -3.77
CA LEU A 365 -1.76 -6.26 -3.94
C LEU A 365 -2.72 -7.09 -4.79
N LYS A 366 -2.70 -6.90 -6.12
CA LYS A 366 -3.56 -7.63 -7.09
C LYS A 366 -3.51 -9.16 -6.96
N ARG A 367 -2.38 -9.75 -6.55
CA ARG A 367 -2.24 -11.20 -6.30
C ARG A 367 -3.20 -11.68 -5.20
N LYS A 368 -3.27 -10.98 -4.06
CA LYS A 368 -4.19 -11.33 -2.97
C LYS A 368 -5.64 -11.27 -3.45
N LEU A 369 -5.98 -10.26 -4.25
CA LEU A 369 -7.32 -10.12 -4.83
C LEU A 369 -7.65 -11.26 -5.80
N ARG A 370 -6.70 -11.71 -6.62
CA ARG A 370 -6.86 -12.89 -7.50
C ARG A 370 -7.12 -14.16 -6.70
N GLU A 371 -6.31 -14.41 -5.67
CA GLU A 371 -6.45 -15.58 -4.78
C GLU A 371 -7.79 -15.61 -4.05
N GLN A 372 -8.29 -14.45 -3.62
CA GLN A 372 -9.59 -14.32 -2.97
C GLN A 372 -10.77 -14.53 -3.93
N CYS A 373 -10.55 -14.51 -5.25
CA CYS A 373 -11.59 -14.56 -6.29
C CYS A 373 -11.66 -15.88 -7.08
N ILE A 374 -10.99 -16.95 -6.66
CA ILE A 374 -11.01 -18.23 -7.36
C ILE A 374 -12.45 -18.79 -7.38
N GLY A 375 -13.02 -18.96 -8.58
CA GLY A 375 -14.40 -19.42 -8.79
C GLY A 375 -15.45 -18.31 -8.93
N GLY A 376 -15.04 -17.05 -9.16
CA GLY A 376 -15.95 -15.92 -9.42
C GLY A 376 -16.65 -15.37 -8.16
N THR A 377 -16.71 -16.16 -7.09
CA THR A 377 -17.22 -15.72 -5.78
C THR A 377 -16.02 -15.34 -4.91
N LEU A 378 -16.06 -14.15 -4.29
CA LEU A 378 -15.07 -13.81 -3.29
C LEU A 378 -15.46 -14.65 -2.08
N VAL A 379 -14.54 -15.41 -1.49
CA VAL A 379 -14.82 -16.01 -0.17
C VAL A 379 -14.80 -14.86 0.83
N THR A 380 -15.90 -14.10 0.89
CA THR A 380 -16.20 -13.26 2.04
C THR A 380 -16.64 -14.24 3.12
N ARG A 381 -15.90 -14.28 4.23
CA ARG A 381 -16.44 -14.79 5.50
C ARG A 381 -17.61 -13.88 5.89
N THR A 382 -18.77 -14.11 5.31
CA THR A 382 -20.03 -13.60 5.85
C THR A 382 -20.34 -14.44 7.07
N ALA A 383 -20.38 -13.81 8.23
CA ALA A 383 -20.88 -14.43 9.44
C ALA A 383 -22.34 -14.87 9.22
N SER A 384 -22.56 -16.17 9.06
CA SER A 384 -23.88 -16.78 9.20
C SER A 384 -23.80 -17.83 10.31
N ALA A 385 -24.80 -17.75 11.21
CA ALA A 385 -24.87 -18.44 12.49
C ALA A 385 -24.69 -19.96 12.39
N PRO A 386 -24.04 -20.60 13.38
CA PRO A 386 -23.89 -22.04 13.37
C PRO A 386 -25.20 -22.74 13.77
N ALA A 387 -25.61 -23.67 12.93
CA ALA A 387 -26.52 -24.75 13.26
C ALA A 387 -25.86 -25.73 14.24
N SER A 388 -26.65 -26.28 15.15
CA SER A 388 -26.26 -27.17 16.24
C SER A 388 -26.25 -28.64 15.82
N VAL A 389 -25.11 -29.33 15.97
CA VAL A 389 -24.91 -30.79 16.17
C VAL A 389 -23.45 -30.92 16.65
N GLY A 390 -22.99 -31.70 17.64
CA GLY A 390 -23.47 -32.78 18.48
C GLY A 390 -22.18 -33.46 19.00
N VAL A 391 -22.06 -33.64 20.31
CA VAL A 391 -20.84 -34.07 21.03
C VAL A 391 -20.63 -35.58 20.89
N ASP A 392 -19.38 -36.03 20.71
CA ASP A 392 -18.78 -37.15 21.47
C ASP A 392 -17.32 -37.46 21.06
N GLY A 393 -16.47 -37.72 22.06
CA GLY A 393 -15.33 -38.66 21.91
C GLY A 393 -13.92 -38.21 22.25
N THR A 394 -13.63 -37.97 23.54
CA THR A 394 -12.38 -38.22 24.31
C THR A 394 -11.04 -38.58 23.63
N THR A 395 -9.92 -37.96 24.08
CA THR A 395 -8.70 -38.67 24.55
C THR A 395 -7.77 -37.80 25.41
N THR A 396 -6.91 -38.45 26.22
CA THR A 396 -6.30 -38.06 27.50
C THR A 396 -4.81 -37.67 27.50
N ASN A 397 -4.46 -36.73 28.39
CA ASN A 397 -3.22 -36.47 29.20
C ASN A 397 -1.79 -36.63 28.62
N ALA A 398 -1.01 -35.54 28.75
CA ALA A 398 0.46 -35.54 28.93
C ALA A 398 0.91 -34.49 29.97
N SER A 399 2.12 -34.70 30.53
CA SER A 399 2.55 -34.39 31.90
C SER A 399 3.21 -33.02 32.19
N SER A 400 3.21 -32.68 33.49
CA SER A 400 3.65 -31.49 34.24
C SER A 400 5.07 -30.90 34.05
N ALA A 401 5.80 -31.23 32.98
CA ALA A 401 7.12 -30.67 32.67
C ALA A 401 7.10 -29.61 31.54
N THR A 402 6.06 -29.61 30.69
CA THR A 402 5.86 -28.61 29.62
C THR A 402 5.39 -27.25 30.16
N ARG A 403 4.78 -27.24 31.35
CA ARG A 403 4.22 -26.04 32.04
C ARG A 403 5.24 -24.95 32.43
N ARG A 404 6.56 -25.18 32.38
CA ARG A 404 7.56 -24.24 32.93
C ARG A 404 8.54 -23.62 31.92
N ALA A 405 8.40 -23.92 30.62
CA ALA A 405 9.32 -23.43 29.60
C ALA A 405 8.73 -22.39 28.63
N PHE A 406 7.40 -22.26 28.54
CA PHE A 406 6.78 -21.45 27.48
C PHE A 406 6.67 -19.95 27.80
N THR A 407 6.76 -19.55 29.06
CA THR A 407 6.71 -18.13 29.48
C THR A 407 8.09 -17.47 29.55
N ARG A 408 8.95 -17.72 28.55
CA ARG A 408 10.27 -17.07 28.39
C ARG A 408 10.66 -16.92 26.92
N GLN A 409 9.90 -16.19 26.09
CA GLN A 409 10.46 -15.75 24.80
C GLN A 409 9.82 -14.57 24.06
N PHE A 410 9.49 -13.46 24.73
CA PHE A 410 9.42 -12.14 24.05
C PHE A 410 9.82 -11.11 25.12
N THR A 411 10.95 -10.41 25.09
CA THR A 411 11.59 -9.74 23.95
C THR A 411 13.06 -9.44 24.31
N ARG A 412 14.04 -9.79 23.45
CA ARG A 412 15.34 -9.06 23.39
C ARG A 412 15.05 -7.81 22.54
N ALA A 413 15.35 -6.56 22.92
CA ALA A 413 16.42 -6.00 23.74
C ALA A 413 15.81 -5.10 24.83
N ILE A 414 16.39 -4.94 26.02
CA ILE A 414 17.70 -4.31 26.30
C ILE A 414 18.30 -5.01 27.53
N GLU A 415 19.58 -5.41 27.46
CA GLU A 415 20.30 -6.19 28.49
C GLU A 415 20.60 -5.39 29.79
N PRO A 416 21.35 -5.96 30.76
CA PRO A 416 20.92 -6.92 31.77
C PRO A 416 21.16 -6.36 33.19
N GLU A 417 20.80 -7.15 34.21
CA GLU A 417 21.13 -6.98 35.63
C GLU A 417 20.06 -6.34 36.53
N VAL A 418 19.71 -7.16 37.53
CA VAL A 418 18.82 -6.94 38.69
C VAL A 418 17.32 -7.07 38.39
N PHE A 419 16.82 -8.27 38.68
CA PHE A 419 15.44 -8.70 38.53
C PHE A 419 14.78 -8.77 39.92
N GLU A 420 13.79 -7.92 40.17
CA GLU A 420 12.71 -8.16 41.13
C GLU A 420 11.39 -8.13 40.33
N PRO A 421 10.55 -9.16 40.39
CA PRO A 421 9.35 -9.23 39.57
C PRO A 421 8.25 -8.36 40.18
N GLU A 422 7.97 -7.20 39.58
CA GLU A 422 6.70 -6.53 39.80
C GLU A 422 5.77 -6.72 38.60
N PRO A 423 4.49 -7.10 38.81
CA PRO A 423 3.50 -7.19 37.75
C PRO A 423 3.21 -5.81 37.15
N LEU A 424 3.04 -5.75 35.83
CA LEU A 424 2.67 -4.51 35.14
C LEU A 424 1.19 -4.18 35.46
N ILE A 425 0.97 -3.27 36.41
CA ILE A 425 -0.36 -2.72 36.73
C ILE A 425 -0.75 -1.78 35.58
N ILE A 426 -1.72 -2.17 34.77
CA ILE A 426 -2.13 -1.40 33.58
C ILE A 426 -3.01 -0.20 33.97
N ASP A 427 -3.74 -0.27 35.10
CA ASP A 427 -4.32 0.92 35.74
C ASP A 427 -4.80 0.61 37.17
N ARG A 428 -4.78 1.61 38.07
CA ARG A 428 -5.64 1.62 39.25
C ARG A 428 -6.91 2.35 38.84
N ALA A 429 -7.99 1.61 38.60
CA ALA A 429 -9.28 2.24 38.39
C ALA A 429 -9.58 3.25 39.52
N HIS A 430 -10.19 4.37 39.16
CA HIS A 430 -10.41 5.55 40.03
C HIS A 430 -11.22 5.26 41.32
N ASP A 431 -11.68 4.02 41.52
CA ASP A 431 -12.46 3.50 42.65
C ASP A 431 -11.71 2.51 43.55
N GLY A 432 -10.42 2.25 43.31
CA GLY A 432 -9.56 1.45 44.19
C GLY A 432 -9.58 -0.07 43.94
N ALA A 433 -10.21 -0.55 42.86
CA ALA A 433 -10.17 -1.96 42.46
C ALA A 433 -8.99 -2.23 41.50
N SER A 434 -8.23 -3.31 41.71
CA SER A 434 -7.13 -3.73 40.84
C SER A 434 -7.64 -4.66 39.73
N SER A 435 -7.39 -4.27 38.48
CA SER A 435 -7.69 -5.06 37.28
C SER A 435 -6.42 -5.72 36.74
N TRP A 436 -6.53 -6.96 36.25
CA TRP A 436 -5.37 -7.77 35.85
C TRP A 436 -5.51 -8.25 34.41
N ALA A 437 -4.40 -8.28 33.66
CA ALA A 437 -4.36 -8.76 32.27
C ALA A 437 -3.44 -9.98 32.14
N LEU A 438 -3.91 -11.00 31.43
CA LEU A 438 -3.21 -12.22 31.07
C LEU A 438 -3.01 -12.26 29.56
N ILE A 439 -1.75 -12.40 29.16
CA ILE A 439 -1.31 -12.48 27.77
C ILE A 439 -0.96 -13.94 27.49
N LEU A 440 -1.74 -14.59 26.61
CA LEU A 440 -1.48 -15.95 26.16
C LEU A 440 -0.97 -15.89 24.72
N ASP A 441 0.31 -16.20 24.55
CA ASP A 441 0.92 -16.39 23.24
C ASP A 441 0.64 -17.84 22.80
N ASP A 442 -0.21 -18.03 21.78
CA ASP A 442 -0.78 -19.35 21.47
C ASP A 442 -0.36 -19.85 20.09
N ASP A 443 0.34 -20.98 20.07
CA ASP A 443 0.54 -21.85 18.90
C ASP A 443 0.47 -23.35 19.31
N SER A 444 -0.12 -23.69 20.47
CA SER A 444 -0.13 -25.06 21.00
C SER A 444 -1.54 -25.66 21.03
N ALA A 445 -1.68 -26.91 20.57
CA ALA A 445 -2.96 -27.64 20.53
C ALA A 445 -3.62 -27.85 21.91
N GLU A 446 -2.89 -27.60 23.01
CA GLU A 446 -3.37 -27.75 24.39
C GLU A 446 -4.17 -26.53 24.87
N ALA A 447 -3.97 -25.34 24.27
CA ALA A 447 -4.75 -24.14 24.56
C ALA A 447 -6.22 -24.23 24.07
N GLU A 448 -6.53 -25.26 23.28
CA GLU A 448 -7.88 -25.54 22.81
C GLU A 448 -8.75 -26.29 23.86
N ASP A 449 -8.16 -26.81 24.95
CA ASP A 449 -8.87 -27.53 26.02
C ASP A 449 -9.50 -26.58 27.07
N PRO A 450 -10.85 -26.52 27.16
CA PRO A 450 -11.57 -25.69 28.14
C PRO A 450 -11.19 -25.97 29.61
N ALA A 451 -10.83 -27.22 29.95
CA ALA A 451 -10.54 -27.60 31.32
C ALA A 451 -9.16 -27.07 31.79
N PHE A 452 -8.17 -27.10 30.89
CA PHE A 452 -6.84 -26.56 31.15
C PHE A 452 -6.88 -25.04 31.36
N ALA A 453 -7.66 -24.35 30.54
CA ALA A 453 -7.87 -22.91 30.64
C ALA A 453 -8.50 -22.47 31.98
N ALA A 454 -9.48 -23.22 32.48
CA ALA A 454 -10.11 -22.95 33.78
C ALA A 454 -9.11 -23.13 34.94
N GLU A 455 -8.27 -24.16 34.91
CA GLU A 455 -7.24 -24.41 35.93
C GLU A 455 -6.23 -23.26 36.02
N VAL A 456 -5.78 -22.74 34.88
CA VAL A 456 -4.84 -21.59 34.80
C VAL A 456 -5.47 -20.33 35.41
N VAL A 457 -6.75 -20.06 35.11
CA VAL A 457 -7.47 -18.91 35.68
C VAL A 457 -7.61 -19.04 37.20
N ASP A 458 -7.97 -20.22 37.72
CA ASP A 458 -8.13 -20.44 39.16
C ASP A 458 -6.79 -20.32 39.92
N GLU A 459 -5.66 -20.79 39.36
CA GLU A 459 -4.33 -20.65 39.98
C GLU A 459 -3.89 -19.19 40.10
N ILE A 460 -4.22 -18.37 39.10
CA ILE A 460 -3.94 -16.92 39.11
C ILE A 460 -4.80 -16.20 40.15
N LEU A 461 -6.09 -16.54 40.24
CA LEU A 461 -7.01 -15.97 41.23
C LEU A 461 -6.62 -16.37 42.66
N ALA A 462 -6.12 -17.59 42.86
CA ALA A 462 -5.62 -18.05 44.15
C ALA A 462 -4.35 -17.30 44.59
N SER A 463 -3.48 -16.97 43.65
CA SER A 463 -2.23 -16.23 43.91
C SER A 463 -2.44 -14.72 44.09
N ASN A 464 -3.60 -14.19 43.68
CA ASN A 464 -3.92 -12.76 43.71
C ASN A 464 -5.28 -12.51 44.37
N PRO A 465 -5.40 -12.69 45.69
CA PRO A 465 -6.68 -12.68 46.40
C PRO A 465 -7.42 -11.33 46.37
N ASP A 466 -6.73 -10.22 46.05
CA ASP A 466 -7.29 -8.87 45.95
C ASP A 466 -7.88 -8.54 44.56
N ALA A 467 -7.68 -9.42 43.56
CA ALA A 467 -8.23 -9.28 42.22
C ALA A 467 -9.76 -9.40 42.27
N THR A 468 -10.45 -8.26 42.26
CA THR A 468 -11.85 -8.24 42.68
C THR A 468 -12.87 -8.27 41.55
N ARG A 469 -12.55 -7.95 40.27
CA ARG A 469 -13.60 -7.94 39.22
C ARG A 469 -13.26 -8.30 37.77
N THR A 470 -12.04 -8.11 37.26
CA THR A 470 -11.81 -8.20 35.81
C THR A 470 -10.47 -8.85 35.42
N LEU A 471 -10.55 -9.89 34.58
CA LEU A 471 -9.42 -10.53 33.93
C LEU A 471 -9.48 -10.21 32.42
N PHE A 472 -8.43 -9.60 31.88
CA PHE A 472 -8.29 -9.36 30.44
C PHE A 472 -7.47 -10.49 29.81
N LEU A 473 -7.95 -11.07 28.71
CA LEU A 473 -7.25 -12.13 27.97
C LEU A 473 -6.80 -11.58 26.62
N TRP A 474 -5.50 -11.63 26.35
CA TRP A 474 -4.91 -11.21 25.07
C TRP A 474 -4.45 -12.43 24.26
N SER A 475 -4.77 -12.44 22.96
CA SER A 475 -4.25 -13.40 21.99
C SER A 475 -4.02 -12.70 20.64
N PRO A 476 -2.84 -12.85 20.00
CA PRO A 476 -2.50 -12.18 18.76
C PRO A 476 -3.16 -12.81 17.52
N SER A 477 -3.82 -13.97 17.66
CA SER A 477 -4.55 -14.64 16.58
C SER A 477 -5.79 -15.31 17.20
N PRO A 478 -7.01 -14.81 16.99
CA PRO A 478 -8.20 -15.37 17.63
C PRO A 478 -8.51 -16.76 17.04
N SER A 479 -7.95 -17.79 17.67
CA SER A 479 -8.16 -19.20 17.36
C SER A 479 -9.40 -19.73 18.10
N ARG A 480 -9.80 -20.96 17.79
CA ARG A 480 -10.89 -21.66 18.50
C ARG A 480 -10.61 -21.76 20.01
N SER A 481 -9.34 -21.71 20.43
CA SER A 481 -8.88 -21.65 21.82
C SER A 481 -9.56 -20.56 22.65
N LEU A 482 -9.61 -19.32 22.16
CA LEU A 482 -10.23 -18.19 22.87
C LEU A 482 -11.74 -18.42 23.11
N LEU A 483 -12.40 -19.07 22.13
CA LEU A 483 -13.83 -19.42 22.22
C LEU A 483 -14.06 -20.56 23.23
N SER A 484 -13.18 -21.55 23.27
CA SER A 484 -13.19 -22.65 24.26
C SER A 484 -13.03 -22.14 25.69
N MET A 485 -12.10 -21.20 25.91
CA MET A 485 -11.87 -20.56 27.22
C MET A 485 -13.10 -19.75 27.68
N LEU A 486 -13.70 -18.99 26.77
CA LEU A 486 -14.93 -18.23 27.04
C LEU A 486 -16.11 -19.16 27.36
N THR A 487 -16.17 -20.32 26.70
CA THR A 487 -17.19 -21.33 26.95
C THR A 487 -16.98 -22.00 28.31
N ALA A 488 -15.73 -22.24 28.73
CA ALA A 488 -15.41 -22.77 30.06
C ALA A 488 -15.80 -21.80 31.19
N ALA A 489 -15.47 -20.52 31.02
CA ALA A 489 -15.83 -19.46 31.97
C ALA A 489 -17.35 -19.25 32.04
N ALA A 490 -18.05 -19.34 30.91
CA ALA A 490 -19.52 -19.26 30.85
C ALA A 490 -20.22 -20.51 31.40
N ALA A 491 -19.57 -21.68 31.39
CA ALA A 491 -20.10 -22.94 31.92
C ALA A 491 -20.02 -23.08 33.45
N GLY A 492 -19.49 -22.06 34.16
CA GLY A 492 -19.42 -22.04 35.63
C GLY A 492 -18.27 -22.88 36.20
N SER A 493 -17.25 -23.18 35.40
CA SER A 493 -16.10 -24.01 35.79
C SER A 493 -15.01 -23.25 36.56
N VAL A 494 -15.24 -21.99 36.94
CA VAL A 494 -14.30 -21.12 37.65
C VAL A 494 -14.82 -20.87 39.06
N SER A 495 -13.94 -20.92 40.07
CA SER A 495 -14.31 -20.96 41.49
C SER A 495 -14.92 -19.66 42.07
N ARG A 496 -14.94 -18.55 41.31
CA ARG A 496 -15.45 -17.23 41.73
C ARG A 496 -16.19 -16.51 40.58
N ASP A 497 -17.18 -15.68 40.92
CA ASP A 497 -17.85 -14.78 39.98
C ASP A 497 -16.90 -13.67 39.50
N VAL A 498 -16.37 -13.80 38.28
CA VAL A 498 -15.48 -12.81 37.65
C VAL A 498 -16.09 -12.32 36.34
N ARG A 499 -16.00 -11.01 36.07
CA ARG A 499 -16.42 -10.43 34.80
C ARG A 499 -15.27 -10.53 33.80
N VAL A 500 -15.39 -11.42 32.82
CA VAL A 500 -14.39 -11.56 31.75
C VAL A 500 -14.71 -10.56 30.64
N VAL A 501 -13.77 -9.67 30.35
CA VAL A 501 -13.87 -8.71 29.24
C VAL A 501 -12.83 -9.11 28.20
N VAL A 502 -13.31 -9.50 27.01
CA VAL A 502 -12.44 -9.88 25.89
C VAL A 502 -12.43 -8.75 24.89
N SER A 503 -11.26 -8.16 24.68
CA SER A 503 -11.04 -7.17 23.63
C SER A 503 -10.17 -7.79 22.55
N LEU A 504 -10.70 -7.87 21.33
CA LEU A 504 -9.96 -8.31 20.16
C LEU A 504 -9.23 -7.11 19.59
N ILE A 505 -7.94 -7.01 19.86
CA ILE A 505 -7.10 -5.92 19.38
C ILE A 505 -6.14 -6.51 18.35
N ASP A 506 -6.19 -6.02 17.10
CA ASP A 506 -5.22 -6.42 16.09
C ASP A 506 -3.88 -5.75 16.44
N ALA A 507 -2.88 -6.54 16.85
CA ALA A 507 -1.57 -6.05 17.28
C ALA A 507 -0.78 -5.30 16.17
N ARG A 508 -1.36 -5.16 14.97
CA ARG A 508 -0.81 -4.37 13.85
C ARG A 508 -1.37 -2.94 13.80
N ASP A 509 -2.31 -2.58 14.68
CA ASP A 509 -2.93 -1.26 14.77
C ASP A 509 -2.71 -0.65 16.17
N GLU A 510 -1.64 0.15 16.32
CA GLU A 510 -1.27 0.84 17.58
C GLU A 510 -2.36 1.80 18.10
N ALA A 511 -3.36 2.16 17.28
CA ALA A 511 -4.47 3.01 17.72
C ALA A 511 -5.62 2.21 18.37
N GLN A 512 -5.63 0.88 18.27
CA GLN A 512 -6.63 0.00 18.90
C GLN A 512 -6.15 -0.64 20.21
N VAL A 513 -4.83 -0.69 20.43
CA VAL A 513 -4.19 -1.08 21.71
C VAL A 513 -4.41 0.03 22.73
#